data_AF-A0A8X6U573-F1
#
_entry.id   AF-A0A8X6U573-F1
#
_cell.length_a   1.000
_cell.length_b   1.000
_cell.length_c   1.000
_cell.angle_alpha   90.00
_cell.angle_beta   90.00
_cell.angle_gamma   90.00
#
_symmetry.space_group_name_H-M   'P 1'
#
loop_
_entity.id
_entity.type
_entity.pdbx_description
1 polymer ?
#
loop_
_entity_poly.entity_id
_entity_poly.type
_entity_poly.pdbx_seq_one_letter_code
_entity_poly.pdbx_strand_id
1 'polypeptide(L)'
;MTPYLKKLEKFTSEAKDVLQEQQDKRKSFADQKRRPAPSYTSRDLVLVTKPNQSNKKAGVTSKFMPRRDGPFIIVERKSPASYSVENTDSPQLPVRI
;
A
#
# COMPACT_ATOMS: atom_id res chain seq x y z
N MET A 1 25.91 -22.30 -10.83
CA MET A 1 24.44 -22.46 -10.92
C MET A 1 24.13 -23.68 -11.77
N THR A 2 23.51 -24.71 -11.19
CA THR A 2 23.20 -25.97 -11.89
C THR A 2 22.05 -25.78 -12.89
N PRO A 3 22.00 -26.56 -14.00
CA PRO A 3 20.95 -26.41 -15.01
C PRO A 3 19.54 -26.66 -14.45
N TYR A 4 19.41 -27.52 -13.44
CA TYR A 4 18.15 -27.81 -12.75
C TYR A 4 17.59 -26.57 -12.03
N LEU A 5 18.44 -25.83 -11.31
CA LEU A 5 18.02 -24.62 -10.59
C LEU A 5 17.55 -23.53 -11.55
N LYS A 6 18.22 -23.38 -12.71
CA LYS A 6 17.76 -22.45 -13.77
C LYS A 6 16.38 -22.81 -14.30
N LYS A 7 16.06 -24.10 -14.40
CA LYS A 7 14.75 -24.58 -14.86
C LYS A 7 13.67 -24.28 -13.81
N LEU A 8 13.96 -24.51 -12.54
CA LEU A 8 13.06 -24.16 -11.44
C LEU A 8 12.79 -22.66 -11.38
N GLU A 9 13.83 -21.84 -11.50
CA GLU A 9 13.70 -20.38 -11.50
C GLU A 9 12.72 -19.92 -12.59
N LYS A 10 12.90 -20.39 -13.83
CA LYS A 10 11.99 -20.10 -14.96
C LYS A 10 10.56 -20.54 -14.69
N PHE A 11 10.35 -21.76 -14.20
CA PHE A 11 9.01 -22.22 -13.88
C PHE A 11 8.36 -21.40 -12.78
N THR A 12 9.12 -20.99 -11.77
CA THR A 12 8.58 -20.15 -10.70
C THR A 12 8.24 -18.75 -11.18
N SER A 13 9.00 -18.16 -12.11
CA SER A 13 8.65 -16.87 -12.70
C SER A 13 7.39 -16.99 -13.56
N GLU A 14 7.33 -17.98 -14.46
CA GLU A 14 6.16 -18.21 -15.32
C GLU A 14 4.89 -18.46 -14.49
N ALA A 15 4.98 -19.27 -13.44
CA ALA A 15 3.86 -19.54 -12.56
C ALA A 15 3.37 -18.27 -11.83
N LYS A 16 4.28 -17.38 -11.42
CA LYS A 16 3.94 -16.10 -10.80
C LYS A 16 3.22 -15.18 -11.77
N ASP A 17 3.69 -15.08 -13.01
CA ASP A 17 3.10 -14.22 -14.03
C ASP A 17 1.66 -14.67 -14.35
N VAL A 18 1.46 -15.98 -14.57
CA VAL A 18 0.13 -16.55 -14.79
C VAL A 18 -0.79 -16.29 -13.58
N LEU A 19 -0.29 -16.49 -12.37
CA LEU A 19 -1.06 -16.23 -11.15
C LEU A 19 -1.47 -14.75 -11.06
N GLN A 20 -0.56 -13.82 -11.34
CA GLN A 20 -0.82 -12.38 -11.31
C GLN A 20 -1.90 -12.01 -12.34
N GLU A 21 -1.78 -12.47 -13.59
CA GLU A 21 -2.78 -12.21 -14.63
C GLU A 21 -4.18 -12.71 -14.25
N GLN A 22 -4.25 -13.92 -13.67
CA GLN A 22 -5.53 -14.49 -13.26
C GLN A 22 -6.14 -13.74 -12.07
N GLN A 23 -5.31 -13.23 -11.15
CA GLN A 23 -5.76 -12.36 -10.08
C GLN A 23 -6.30 -11.03 -10.62
N ASP A 24 -5.60 -10.40 -11.56
CA ASP A 24 -6.01 -9.12 -12.15
C ASP A 24 -7.31 -9.26 -12.95
N LYS A 25 -7.49 -10.37 -13.70
CA LYS A 25 -8.77 -10.70 -14.35
C LYS A 25 -9.91 -10.85 -13.35
N ARG A 26 -9.72 -11.59 -12.26
CA ARG A 26 -10.76 -11.76 -11.23
C ARG A 26 -11.09 -10.43 -10.56
N LYS A 27 -10.07 -9.62 -10.29
CA LYS A 27 -10.21 -8.30 -9.68
C LYS A 27 -10.97 -7.34 -10.58
N SER A 28 -10.72 -7.35 -11.89
CA SER A 28 -11.42 -6.47 -12.84
C SER A 28 -12.93 -6.74 -12.86
N PHE A 29 -13.36 -8.01 -12.81
CA PHE A 29 -14.77 -8.36 -12.67
C PHE A 29 -15.36 -7.93 -11.32
N ALA A 30 -14.63 -8.15 -10.22
CA ALA A 30 -15.08 -7.78 -8.88
C ALA A 30 -15.23 -6.26 -8.69
N ASP A 31 -14.37 -5.48 -9.35
CA ASP A 31 -14.31 -4.04 -9.19
C ASP A 31 -15.23 -3.27 -10.16
N GLN A 32 -15.98 -3.94 -11.06
CA GLN A 32 -16.87 -3.29 -12.04
C GLN A 32 -17.86 -2.29 -11.44
N LYS A 33 -18.37 -2.57 -10.22
CA LYS A 33 -19.32 -1.69 -9.51
C LYS A 33 -18.66 -0.79 -8.46
N ARG A 34 -17.34 -0.90 -8.26
CA ARG A 34 -16.61 -0.07 -7.29
C ARG A 34 -16.25 1.25 -7.93
N ARG A 35 -16.10 2.28 -7.08
CA ARG A 35 -15.58 3.58 -7.54
C ARG A 35 -14.11 3.42 -7.89
N PRO A 36 -13.62 4.07 -8.97
CA PRO A 36 -12.20 4.06 -9.29
C PRO A 36 -11.42 4.68 -8.13
N ALA A 37 -10.22 4.15 -7.89
CA ALA A 37 -9.32 4.73 -6.90
C ALA A 37 -8.93 6.15 -7.35
N PRO A 38 -8.85 7.11 -6.41
CA PRO A 38 -8.32 8.43 -6.72
C PRO A 38 -6.89 8.33 -7.27
N SER A 39 -6.62 9.07 -8.34
CA SER A 39 -5.30 9.15 -8.95
C SER A 39 -4.49 10.22 -8.22
N TYR A 40 -3.65 9.81 -7.29
CA TYR A 40 -2.75 10.70 -6.59
C TYR A 40 -1.49 10.95 -7.42
N THR A 41 -1.00 12.19 -7.37
CA THR A 41 0.24 12.63 -7.96
C THR A 41 1.30 12.85 -6.88
N SER A 42 2.57 12.88 -7.29
CA SER A 42 3.64 13.26 -6.37
C SER A 42 3.39 14.66 -5.84
N ARG A 43 3.70 14.85 -4.55
CA ARG A 43 3.48 16.07 -3.78
C ARG A 43 2.04 16.34 -3.31
N ASP A 44 1.09 15.47 -3.62
CA ASP A 44 -0.25 15.56 -3.05
C ASP A 44 -0.24 15.34 -1.53
N LEU A 45 -1.07 16.11 -0.82
CA LEU A 45 -1.31 15.98 0.61
C LEU A 45 -2.44 14.98 0.87
N VAL A 46 -2.13 13.93 1.61
CA VAL A 46 -3.09 12.85 1.91
C VAL A 46 -3.17 12.55 3.39
N LEU A 47 -4.37 12.23 3.85
CA LEU A 47 -4.60 11.72 5.20
C LEU A 47 -4.50 10.19 5.19
N VAL A 48 -3.69 9.61 6.07
CA VAL A 48 -3.51 8.16 6.13
C VAL A 48 -4.34 7.57 7.26
N THR A 49 -5.02 6.46 6.96
CA THR A 49 -5.79 5.73 7.97
C THR A 49 -4.84 4.88 8.79
N LYS A 50 -4.80 5.10 10.11
CA LYS A 50 -4.00 4.30 11.04
C LYS A 50 -4.84 3.19 11.68
N PRO A 51 -4.24 2.06 12.06
CA PRO A 51 -4.94 1.06 12.86
C PRO A 51 -5.40 1.66 14.19
N ASN A 52 -6.48 1.12 14.75
CA ASN A 52 -7.04 1.60 16.02
C ASN A 52 -6.01 1.47 17.15
N GLN A 53 -5.52 2.61 17.64
CA GLN A 53 -4.64 2.66 18.80
C GLN A 53 -5.48 2.90 20.05
N SER A 54 -5.42 1.96 21.00
CA SER A 54 -5.91 2.18 22.36
C SER A 54 -4.74 2.06 23.32
N ASN A 55 -4.64 2.99 24.27
CA ASN A 55 -3.57 3.01 25.25
C ASN A 55 -4.14 3.34 26.63
N LYS A 56 -4.32 2.29 27.44
CA LYS A 56 -4.87 2.42 28.81
C LYS A 56 -4.00 3.30 29.70
N LYS A 57 -2.66 3.24 29.58
CA LYS A 57 -1.74 4.02 30.42
C LYS A 57 -1.85 5.52 30.15
N ALA A 58 -2.10 5.89 28.88
CA ALA A 58 -2.34 7.27 28.49
C ALA A 58 -3.81 7.70 28.68
N GLY A 59 -4.70 6.83 29.18
CA GLY A 59 -6.14 7.10 29.27
C GLY A 59 -6.84 7.20 27.91
N VAL A 60 -6.19 6.79 26.82
CA VAL A 60 -6.68 6.96 25.45
C VAL A 60 -7.47 5.73 25.01
N THR A 61 -8.72 5.95 24.64
CA THR A 61 -9.57 4.91 24.04
C THR A 61 -9.67 5.14 22.53
N SER A 62 -9.57 4.07 21.73
CA SER A 62 -9.61 4.15 20.26
C SER A 62 -10.89 4.80 19.70
N LYS A 63 -12.01 4.74 20.45
CA LYS A 63 -13.28 5.38 20.09
C LYS A 63 -13.17 6.90 19.95
N PHE A 64 -12.26 7.52 20.71
CA PHE A 64 -12.04 8.97 20.72
C PHE A 64 -10.81 9.39 19.91
N MET A 65 -10.08 8.44 19.32
CA MET A 65 -8.94 8.75 18.46
C MET A 65 -9.39 8.97 17.01
N PRO A 66 -8.76 9.92 16.31
CA PRO A 66 -9.04 10.12 14.90
C PRO A 66 -8.64 8.87 14.12
N ARG A 67 -9.49 8.47 13.18
CA ARG A 67 -9.21 7.29 12.32
C ARG A 67 -8.12 7.57 11.29
N ARG A 68 -7.98 8.84 10.90
CA ARG A 68 -7.00 9.30 9.93
C ARG A 68 -6.07 10.28 10.61
N ASP A 69 -4.80 10.16 10.29
CA ASP A 69 -3.76 11.03 10.81
C ASP A 69 -3.15 11.85 9.66
N GLY A 70 -2.58 12.99 10.05
CA GLY A 70 -1.64 13.86 9.37
C GLY A 70 -1.83 14.15 7.87
N PRO A 71 -1.60 15.38 7.40
CA PRO A 71 -1.28 15.57 5.99
C PRO A 71 0.13 15.02 5.74
N PHE A 72 0.19 13.88 5.07
CA PHE A 72 1.43 13.32 4.54
C PHE A 72 1.58 13.71 3.08
N ILE A 73 2.83 13.92 2.65
CA ILE A 73 3.12 14.22 1.25
C ILE A 73 3.47 12.92 0.53
N ILE A 74 2.83 12.67 -0.60
CA ILE A 74 3.21 11.55 -1.47
C ILE A 74 4.54 11.87 -2.15
N VAL A 75 5.52 10.99 -1.99
CA VAL A 75 6.84 11.12 -2.62
C VAL A 75 6.82 10.43 -3.98
N GLU A 76 6.51 9.14 -3.95
CA GLU A 76 6.58 8.26 -5.11
C GLU A 76 5.48 7.20 -5.06
N ARG A 77 5.11 6.70 -6.24
CA ARG A 77 4.22 5.56 -6.39
C ARG A 77 5.06 4.29 -6.52
N LYS A 78 5.02 3.42 -5.50
CA LYS A 78 5.75 2.13 -5.48
C LYS A 78 5.03 1.03 -6.26
N SER A 79 3.70 1.05 -6.25
CA SER A 79 2.87 0.09 -6.96
C SER A 79 1.56 0.75 -7.41
N PRO A 80 0.73 0.09 -8.23
CA PRO A 80 -0.56 0.64 -8.63
C PRO A 80 -1.44 1.10 -7.47
N ALA A 81 -1.30 0.51 -6.28
CA ALA A 81 -2.09 0.84 -5.08
C ALA A 81 -1.25 1.28 -3.87
N SER A 82 0.08 1.36 -3.98
CA SER A 82 0.99 1.66 -2.87
C SER A 82 1.82 2.90 -3.16
N TYR A 83 1.80 3.83 -2.21
CA TYR A 83 2.52 5.09 -2.28
C TYR A 83 3.51 5.18 -1.12
N SER A 84 4.67 5.78 -1.36
CA SER A 84 5.59 6.21 -0.31
C SER A 84 5.17 7.59 0.17
N VAL A 85 5.11 7.77 1.49
CA VAL A 85 4.66 9.03 2.09
C VAL A 85 5.67 9.54 3.11
N GLU A 86 5.80 10.86 3.17
CA GLU A 86 6.67 11.60 4.08
C GLU A 86 5.86 12.55 4.95
N ASN A 87 6.41 12.87 6.14
CA ASN A 87 5.85 13.91 6.99
C ASN A 87 6.11 15.29 6.37
N THR A 88 5.11 16.16 6.46
CA THR A 88 5.25 17.57 6.06
C THR A 88 6.30 18.30 6.91
N ASP A 89 6.39 17.97 8.20
CA ASP A 89 7.27 18.66 9.16
C ASP A 89 8.73 18.19 9.11
N SER A 90 8.97 16.95 8.67
CA SER A 90 10.29 16.30 8.68
C SER A 90 10.49 15.46 7.40
N PRO A 91 10.87 16.08 6.27
CA PRO A 91 10.86 15.45 4.94
C PRO A 91 12.08 14.55 4.66
N GLN A 92 12.63 13.83 5.65
CA GLN A 92 13.87 13.05 5.48
C GLN A 92 13.71 11.55 5.71
N LEU A 93 12.57 11.09 6.25
CA LEU A 93 12.36 9.68 6.55
C LEU A 93 10.98 9.22 6.07
N PRO A 94 10.89 8.11 5.31
CA PRO A 94 9.61 7.52 4.94
C PRO A 94 8.88 7.06 6.19
N VAL A 95 7.63 7.45 6.33
CA VAL A 95 6.83 7.10 7.51
C VAL A 95 6.39 5.65 7.38
N ARG A 96 6.78 4.80 8.33
CA ARG A 96 6.19 3.47 8.49
C ARG A 96 4.84 3.64 9.18
N ILE A 97 3.76 3.47 8.41
CA ILE A 97 2.37 3.54 8.89
C ILE A 97 1.78 2.13 8.93
#